data_AF-A0A2N6AYF3-F1
#
_entry.id   AF-A0A2N6AYF3-F1
#
_cell.length_a   1.000
_cell.length_b   1.000
_cell.length_c   1.000
_cell.angle_alpha   90.00
_cell.angle_beta   90.00
_cell.angle_gamma   90.00
#
_symmetry.space_group_name_H-M   'P 1'
#
loop_
_entity.id
_entity.type
_entity.pdbx_description
1 polymer ?
#
loop_
_entity_poly.entity_id
_entity_poly.type
_entity_poly.pdbx_seq_one_letter_code
_entity_poly.pdbx_strand_id
1 'polypeptide(L)'
;MANLSATEALERAREAAEAAREAAMQANEAAMAAQGYVDQMGDVAGAAAHAATGGAIDPFVFRLSIFVLAIFVGYYVVWSVTPALHTPLMSVTNAISSVIVVGALLAVGVDLVAGDGALWARILGFLGLILASVNIFGGFLVTQRMLAMYKKKS
;
A
#
# COMPACT_ATOMS: atom_id res chain seq x y z
N MET A 1 23.69 33.76 33.52
CA MET A 1 23.28 32.36 33.78
C MET A 1 21.99 31.93 33.05
N ALA A 2 21.30 32.78 32.27
CA ALA A 2 20.06 32.41 31.57
C ALA A 2 20.24 31.75 30.18
N ASN A 3 21.48 31.63 29.68
CA ASN A 3 21.77 31.12 28.34
C ASN A 3 21.98 29.58 28.29
N LEU A 4 22.02 28.93 29.45
CA LEU A 4 22.22 27.48 29.58
C LEU A 4 20.92 26.68 29.37
N SER A 5 19.75 27.18 29.81
CA SER A 5 18.47 26.46 29.60
C SER A 5 17.94 26.58 28.16
N ALA A 6 18.24 27.69 27.48
CA ALA A 6 17.87 27.89 26.09
C ALA A 6 18.71 27.02 25.14
N THR A 7 19.96 26.74 25.50
CA THR A 7 20.85 25.86 24.72
C THR A 7 20.49 24.39 24.91
N GLU A 8 20.17 23.94 26.13
CA GLU A 8 19.64 22.58 26.38
C GLU A 8 18.31 22.30 25.66
N ALA A 9 17.41 23.29 25.60
CA ALA A 9 16.15 23.17 24.85
C ALA A 9 16.39 23.07 23.34
N LEU A 10 17.38 23.81 22.82
CA LEU A 10 17.77 23.77 21.42
C LEU A 10 18.45 22.44 21.06
N GLU A 11 19.23 21.88 21.97
CA GLU A 11 19.93 20.60 21.81
C GLU A 11 18.93 19.43 21.79
N ARG A 12 17.95 19.39 22.71
CA ARG A 12 16.86 18.41 22.67
C ARG A 12 15.98 18.53 21.43
N ALA A 13 15.76 19.75 20.93
CA ALA A 13 15.03 19.97 19.68
C ALA A 13 15.82 19.46 18.46
N ARG A 14 17.15 19.57 18.48
CA ARG A 14 18.03 18.99 17.44
C ARG A 14 18.07 17.47 17.52
N GLU A 15 18.19 16.89 18.71
CA GLU A 15 18.14 15.43 18.91
C GLU A 15 16.80 14.85 18.43
N ALA A 16 15.67 15.48 18.76
CA ALA A 16 14.36 15.05 18.27
C ALA A 16 14.24 15.18 16.74
N ALA A 17 14.84 16.21 16.15
CA ALA A 17 14.88 16.39 14.69
C ALA A 17 15.79 15.37 14.01
N GLU A 18 16.91 14.98 14.63
CA GLU A 18 17.83 13.94 14.15
C GLU A 18 17.19 12.56 14.23
N ALA A 19 16.56 12.20 15.35
CA ALA A 19 15.81 10.94 15.49
C ALA A 19 14.68 10.82 14.45
N ALA A 20 13.97 11.93 14.16
CA ALA A 20 12.94 11.96 13.12
C ALA A 20 13.54 11.79 11.72
N ARG A 21 14.74 12.32 11.45
CA ARG A 21 15.46 12.13 10.19
C ARG A 21 15.94 10.70 10.02
N GLU A 22 16.47 10.07 11.07
CA GLU A 22 16.90 8.67 11.04
C GLU A 22 15.74 7.71 10.78
N ALA A 23 14.61 7.90 11.47
CA ALA A 23 13.40 7.12 11.23
C ALA A 23 12.88 7.30 9.78
N ALA A 24 12.98 8.51 9.22
CA ALA A 24 12.62 8.78 7.84
C ALA A 24 13.58 8.12 6.84
N MET A 25 14.90 8.08 7.13
CA MET A 25 15.89 7.39 6.31
C MET A 25 15.63 5.88 6.27
N GLN A 26 15.37 5.25 7.43
CA GLN A 26 15.05 3.83 7.51
C GLN A 26 13.77 3.47 6.75
N ALA A 27 12.73 4.31 6.87
CA ALA A 27 11.49 4.13 6.11
C ALA A 27 11.71 4.28 4.59
N ASN A 28 12.60 5.19 4.18
CA ASN A 28 12.91 5.41 2.77
C ASN A 28 13.72 4.25 2.17
N GLU A 29 14.66 3.67 2.93
CA GLU A 29 15.40 2.47 2.51
C GLU A 29 14.44 1.28 2.29
N ALA A 30 13.51 1.07 3.22
CA ALA A 30 12.47 0.04 3.09
C ALA A 30 11.54 0.29 1.89
N ALA A 31 11.22 1.56 1.59
CA ALA A 31 10.40 1.94 0.44
C ALA A 31 11.12 1.69 -0.89
N MET A 32 12.41 2.06 -1.00
CA MET A 32 13.22 1.80 -2.19
C MET A 32 13.37 0.30 -2.46
N ALA A 33 13.55 -0.51 -1.41
CA ALA A 33 13.57 -1.96 -1.54
C ALA A 33 12.25 -2.48 -2.11
N ALA A 34 11.11 -2.03 -1.57
CA ALA A 34 9.78 -2.45 -2.05
C ALA A 34 9.51 -2.01 -3.50
N GLN A 35 9.93 -0.81 -3.88
CA GLN A 35 9.73 -0.25 -5.21
C GLN A 35 10.54 -1.00 -6.28
N GLY A 36 11.78 -1.36 -5.96
CA GLY A 36 12.62 -2.17 -6.85
C GLY A 36 12.01 -3.54 -7.18
N TYR A 37 11.35 -4.20 -6.21
CA TYR A 37 10.67 -5.47 -6.46
C TYR A 37 9.44 -5.33 -7.38
N VAL A 38 8.66 -4.26 -7.21
CA VAL A 38 7.43 -4.00 -7.99
C VAL A 38 7.78 -3.63 -9.44
N ASP A 39 8.74 -2.72 -9.62
CA ASP A 39 9.19 -2.29 -10.95
C ASP A 39 9.87 -3.45 -11.70
N GLN A 40 10.70 -4.24 -11.00
CA GLN A 40 11.34 -5.40 -11.60
C GLN A 40 10.32 -6.47 -12.04
N MET A 41 9.26 -6.73 -11.27
CA MET A 41 8.24 -7.70 -11.70
C MET A 41 7.37 -7.20 -12.85
N GLY A 42 6.93 -5.95 -12.81
CA GLY A 42 6.07 -5.36 -13.83
C GLY A 42 6.79 -5.15 -15.17
N ASP A 43 8.02 -4.64 -15.12
CA ASP A 43 8.78 -4.32 -16.32
C ASP A 43 9.50 -5.54 -16.90
N VAL A 44 9.91 -6.54 -16.12
CA VAL A 44 10.47 -7.78 -16.69
C VAL A 44 9.40 -8.55 -17.45
N ALA A 45 8.17 -8.65 -16.92
CA ALA A 45 7.08 -9.32 -17.62
C ALA A 45 6.66 -8.56 -18.89
N GLY A 46 6.56 -7.22 -18.80
CA GLY A 46 6.25 -6.36 -19.94
C GLY A 46 7.35 -6.35 -21.00
N ALA A 47 8.62 -6.24 -20.60
CA ALA A 47 9.77 -6.25 -21.49
C ALA A 47 10.02 -7.64 -22.10
N ALA A 48 9.80 -8.73 -21.37
CA ALA A 48 9.90 -10.08 -21.91
C ALA A 48 8.80 -10.34 -22.96
N ALA A 49 7.56 -9.92 -22.70
CA ALA A 49 6.49 -10.00 -23.69
C ALA A 49 6.75 -9.09 -24.91
N HIS A 50 7.26 -7.88 -24.68
CA HIS A 50 7.63 -6.94 -25.74
C HIS A 50 8.78 -7.48 -26.60
N ALA A 51 9.82 -8.04 -25.98
CA ALA A 51 10.96 -8.65 -26.68
C ALA A 51 10.57 -9.93 -27.41
N ALA A 52 9.75 -10.81 -26.80
CA ALA A 52 9.27 -12.04 -27.42
C ALA A 52 8.32 -11.79 -28.61
N THR A 53 7.70 -10.61 -28.67
CA THR A 53 6.82 -10.19 -29.77
C THR A 53 7.49 -9.22 -30.76
N GLY A 54 8.80 -8.99 -30.63
CA GLY A 54 9.56 -8.13 -31.55
C GLY A 54 9.17 -6.65 -31.48
N GLY A 55 8.64 -6.18 -30.36
CA GLY A 55 8.18 -4.81 -30.15
C GLY A 55 6.71 -4.56 -30.46
N ALA A 56 5.94 -5.60 -30.81
CA ALA A 56 4.55 -5.45 -31.26
C ALA A 56 3.56 -5.11 -30.14
N ILE A 57 3.85 -5.43 -28.88
CA ILE A 57 2.93 -5.22 -27.74
C ILE A 57 3.44 -4.08 -26.86
N ASP A 58 2.72 -2.95 -26.88
CA ASP A 58 3.01 -1.81 -26.00
C ASP A 58 2.83 -2.18 -24.50
N PRO A 59 3.71 -1.72 -23.59
CA PRO A 59 3.58 -1.97 -22.14
C PRO A 59 2.21 -1.56 -21.56
N PHE A 60 1.57 -0.53 -22.12
CA PHE A 60 0.21 -0.15 -21.78
C PHE A 60 -0.79 -1.24 -22.17
N VAL A 61 -0.71 -1.75 -23.41
CA VAL A 61 -1.59 -2.83 -23.90
C VAL A 61 -1.38 -4.10 -23.07
N PHE A 62 -0.15 -4.38 -22.66
CA PHE A 62 0.16 -5.48 -21.75
C PHE A 62 -0.51 -5.31 -20.38
N ARG A 63 -0.34 -4.15 -19.73
CA ARG A 63 -0.98 -3.84 -18.43
C ARG A 63 -2.51 -3.83 -18.55
N LEU A 64 -3.07 -3.33 -19.65
CA LEU A 64 -4.49 -3.34 -19.94
C LEU A 64 -5.02 -4.78 -20.13
N SER A 65 -4.25 -5.64 -20.78
CA SER A 65 -4.60 -7.06 -20.95
C SER A 65 -4.68 -7.76 -19.60
N ILE A 66 -3.70 -7.53 -18.71
CA ILE A 66 -3.73 -8.05 -17.33
C ILE A 66 -4.97 -7.53 -16.59
N PHE A 67 -5.29 -6.24 -16.71
CA PHE A 67 -6.47 -5.65 -16.09
C PHE A 67 -7.78 -6.32 -16.56
N VAL A 68 -7.95 -6.51 -17.87
CA VAL A 68 -9.13 -7.18 -18.43
C VAL A 68 -9.21 -8.64 -17.99
N LEU A 69 -8.09 -9.37 -18.00
CA LEU A 69 -8.03 -10.76 -17.51
C LEU A 69 -8.38 -10.84 -16.02
N ALA A 70 -7.92 -9.89 -15.20
CA ALA A 70 -8.25 -9.82 -13.78
C ALA A 70 -9.75 -9.60 -13.53
N ILE A 71 -10.44 -8.83 -14.37
CA ILE A 71 -11.91 -8.67 -14.32
C ILE A 71 -12.61 -10.02 -14.54
N PHE A 72 -12.20 -10.75 -15.59
CA PHE A 72 -12.78 -12.07 -15.86
C PHE A 72 -12.56 -13.03 -14.69
N VAL A 73 -11.35 -13.09 -14.16
CA VAL A 73 -11.04 -13.92 -12.97
C VAL A 73 -11.93 -13.51 -11.79
N GLY A 74 -12.05 -12.21 -11.50
CA GLY A 74 -12.88 -11.70 -10.41
C GLY A 74 -14.35 -12.10 -10.55
N TYR A 75 -14.90 -12.00 -11.77
CA TYR A 75 -16.27 -12.42 -12.07
C TYR A 75 -16.50 -13.91 -11.78
N TYR A 76 -15.64 -14.79 -12.30
CA TYR A 76 -15.77 -16.23 -12.09
C TYR A 76 -15.58 -16.63 -10.62
N VAL A 77 -14.65 -15.98 -9.90
CA VAL A 77 -14.42 -16.22 -8.48
C VAL A 77 -15.67 -15.90 -7.66
N VAL A 78 -16.29 -14.73 -7.88
CA VAL A 78 -17.49 -14.31 -7.12
C VAL A 78 -18.73 -15.13 -7.49
N TRP A 79 -18.89 -15.51 -8.76
CA TRP A 79 -20.04 -16.32 -9.19
C TRP A 79 -20.02 -17.74 -8.61
N SER A 80 -18.83 -18.27 -8.29
CA SER A 80 -18.65 -19.64 -7.78
C SER A 80 -18.90 -19.83 -6.27
N VAL A 81 -19.41 -18.81 -5.57
CA VAL A 81 -19.66 -18.87 -4.12
C VAL A 81 -21.06 -19.40 -3.79
N THR A 82 -21.22 -20.06 -2.64
CA THR A 82 -22.54 -20.49 -2.16
C THR A 82 -23.36 -19.30 -1.65
N PRO A 83 -24.71 -19.28 -1.84
CA PRO A 83 -25.54 -18.13 -1.48
C PRO A 83 -25.47 -17.68 -0.01
N ALA A 84 -25.23 -18.63 0.91
CA ALA A 84 -25.06 -18.35 2.34
C ALA A 84 -23.80 -17.52 2.65
N LEU A 85 -22.85 -17.45 1.71
CA LEU A 85 -21.58 -16.76 1.88
C LEU A 85 -21.55 -15.37 1.27
N HIS A 86 -22.62 -14.86 0.65
CA HIS A 86 -22.62 -13.51 0.07
C HIS A 86 -22.33 -12.41 1.11
N THR A 87 -22.87 -12.53 2.33
CA THR A 87 -22.62 -11.56 3.40
C THR A 87 -21.17 -11.64 3.93
N PRO A 88 -20.61 -12.84 4.22
CA PRO A 88 -19.17 -12.97 4.47
C PRO A 88 -18.28 -12.49 3.31
N LEU A 89 -18.67 -12.77 2.06
CA LEU A 89 -17.93 -12.39 0.87
C LEU A 89 -17.86 -10.87 0.71
N MET A 90 -18.95 -10.17 1.01
CA MET A 90 -18.98 -8.71 1.04
C MET A 90 -17.98 -8.13 2.06
N SER A 91 -17.83 -8.79 3.20
CA SER A 91 -16.83 -8.39 4.21
C SER A 91 -15.39 -8.66 3.74
N VAL A 92 -15.16 -9.79 3.05
CA VAL A 92 -13.85 -10.13 2.47
C VAL A 92 -13.47 -9.17 1.34
N THR A 93 -14.39 -8.81 0.44
CA THR A 93 -14.10 -7.84 -0.62
C THR A 93 -13.81 -6.45 -0.07
N ASN A 94 -14.44 -6.06 1.06
CA ASN A 94 -14.08 -4.84 1.78
C ASN A 94 -12.62 -4.89 2.29
N ALA A 95 -12.17 -6.02 2.86
CA ALA A 95 -10.79 -6.18 3.26
C ALA A 95 -9.81 -6.15 2.06
N ILE A 96 -10.13 -6.83 0.95
CA ILE A 96 -9.30 -6.86 -0.27
C ILE A 96 -9.17 -5.46 -0.89
N SER A 97 -10.22 -4.63 -0.83
CA SER A 97 -10.19 -3.25 -1.32
C SER A 97 -9.11 -2.39 -0.65
N SER A 98 -8.59 -2.83 0.50
CA SER A 98 -7.51 -2.14 1.22
C SER A 98 -6.13 -2.27 0.57
N VAL A 99 -6.02 -2.84 -0.64
CA VAL A 99 -4.79 -2.81 -1.47
C VAL A 99 -4.25 -1.39 -1.69
N ILE A 100 -5.11 -0.37 -1.52
CA ILE A 100 -4.77 1.05 -1.51
C ILE A 100 -3.64 1.39 -0.52
N VAL A 101 -3.42 0.59 0.52
CA VAL A 101 -2.29 0.73 1.45
C VAL A 101 -0.93 0.78 0.74
N VAL A 102 -0.78 0.05 -0.38
CA VAL A 102 0.46 0.07 -1.19
C VAL A 102 0.68 1.46 -1.78
N GLY A 103 -0.36 2.08 -2.31
CA GLY A 103 -0.30 3.44 -2.83
C GLY A 103 -0.02 4.49 -1.75
N ALA A 104 -0.61 4.32 -0.56
CA ALA A 104 -0.35 5.20 0.58
C ALA A 104 1.10 5.10 1.07
N LEU A 105 1.66 3.90 1.16
CA LEU A 105 3.07 3.67 1.52
C LEU A 105 4.02 4.31 0.51
N LEU A 106 3.74 4.17 -0.80
CA LEU A 106 4.50 4.86 -1.84
C LEU A 106 4.39 6.38 -1.69
N ALA A 107 3.19 6.93 -1.49
CA ALA A 107 3.00 8.38 -1.35
C ALA A 107 3.73 8.99 -0.14
N VAL A 108 3.83 8.28 0.98
CA VAL A 108 4.64 8.70 2.14
C VAL A 108 6.14 8.62 1.83
N GLY A 109 6.55 7.62 1.05
CA GLY A 109 7.93 7.41 0.63
C GLY A 109 8.42 8.33 -0.49
N VAL A 110 7.53 9.05 -1.19
CA VAL A 110 7.83 9.67 -2.50
C VAL A 110 8.77 10.90 -2.47
N ASP A 111 9.28 11.40 -1.34
CA ASP A 111 10.14 12.59 -1.39
C ASP A 111 11.45 12.58 -0.57
N LEU A 112 12.51 12.13 -1.24
CA LEU A 112 13.84 12.73 -1.16
C LEU A 112 14.26 13.45 -2.46
N VAL A 113 13.37 13.63 -3.46
CA VAL A 113 13.80 14.05 -4.82
C VAL A 113 13.29 15.41 -5.31
N ALA A 114 12.12 15.96 -4.93
CA ALA A 114 11.74 17.26 -5.54
C ALA A 114 10.71 18.13 -4.77
N GLY A 115 11.20 19.23 -4.17
CA GLY A 115 10.47 20.50 -4.04
C GLY A 115 9.24 20.59 -3.11
N ASP A 116 8.62 21.77 -3.07
CA ASP A 116 7.53 22.17 -2.15
C ASP A 116 6.24 21.30 -2.21
N GLY A 117 6.09 20.45 -3.24
CA GLY A 117 4.98 19.49 -3.35
C GLY A 117 5.08 18.28 -2.42
N ALA A 118 6.28 18.01 -1.90
CA ALA A 118 6.60 16.86 -1.07
C ALA A 118 5.85 16.77 0.25
N LEU A 119 5.52 17.93 0.83
CA LEU A 119 4.87 17.98 2.13
C LEU A 119 3.41 17.53 2.03
N TRP A 120 2.70 17.92 0.96
CA TRP A 120 1.31 17.53 0.74
C TRP A 120 1.18 16.04 0.42
N ALA A 121 2.06 15.50 -0.42
CA ALA A 121 2.09 14.07 -0.73
C ALA A 121 2.29 13.22 0.53
N ARG A 122 3.20 13.65 1.42
CA ARG A 122 3.46 12.98 2.71
C ARG A 122 2.29 13.06 3.67
N ILE A 123 1.69 14.23 3.85
CA ILE A 123 0.54 14.39 4.77
C ILE A 123 -0.64 13.55 4.27
N LEU A 124 -0.96 13.61 2.98
CA LEU A 124 -2.05 12.84 2.39
C LEU A 124 -1.74 11.34 2.37
N GLY A 125 -0.51 10.93 2.09
CA GLY A 125 -0.06 9.55 2.18
C GLY A 125 -0.17 9.01 3.61
N PHE A 126 0.20 9.80 4.61
CA PHE A 126 0.14 9.43 6.03
C PHE A 126 -1.31 9.26 6.49
N LEU A 127 -2.18 10.21 6.15
CA LEU A 127 -3.63 10.09 6.38
C LEU A 127 -4.19 8.87 5.63
N GLY A 128 -3.78 8.66 4.38
CA GLY A 128 -4.15 7.50 3.59
C GLY A 128 -3.74 6.18 4.24
N LEU A 129 -2.56 6.13 4.86
CA LEU A 129 -2.05 4.96 5.57
C LEU A 129 -2.88 4.65 6.81
N ILE A 130 -3.26 5.68 7.59
CA ILE A 130 -4.16 5.54 8.74
C ILE A 130 -5.52 5.00 8.29
N LEU A 131 -6.12 5.61 7.26
CA LEU A 131 -7.43 5.20 6.75
C LEU A 131 -7.40 3.78 6.16
N ALA A 132 -6.35 3.44 5.42
CA ALA A 132 -6.16 2.09 4.90
C ALA A 132 -6.01 1.07 6.05
N SER A 133 -5.26 1.41 7.10
CA SER A 133 -5.10 0.54 8.27
C SER A 133 -6.44 0.27 8.96
N VAL A 134 -7.28 1.28 9.15
CA VAL A 134 -8.63 1.11 9.71
C VAL A 134 -9.48 0.17 8.85
N ASN A 135 -9.41 0.29 7.53
CA ASN A 135 -10.15 -0.59 6.61
C ASN A 135 -9.66 -2.05 6.68
N ILE A 136 -8.33 -2.26 6.73
CA ILE A 136 -7.72 -3.60 6.90
C ILE A 136 -8.22 -4.23 8.21
N PHE A 137 -7.97 -3.57 9.34
CA PHE A 137 -8.29 -4.14 10.65
C PHE A 137 -9.80 -4.28 10.87
N GLY A 138 -10.59 -3.28 10.46
CA GLY A 138 -12.05 -3.33 10.53
C GLY A 138 -12.65 -4.43 9.66
N GLY A 139 -12.20 -4.55 8.41
CA GLY A 139 -12.65 -5.56 7.47
C GLY A 139 -12.36 -6.99 7.96
N PHE A 140 -11.13 -7.26 8.42
CA PHE A 140 -10.78 -8.59 8.91
C PHE A 140 -11.45 -8.96 10.24
N LEU A 141 -11.59 -8.01 11.18
CA LEU A 141 -12.21 -8.27 12.48
C LEU A 141 -13.71 -8.60 12.30
N VAL A 142 -14.42 -7.86 11.47
CA VAL A 142 -15.84 -8.12 11.17
C VAL A 142 -16.00 -9.45 10.43
N THR A 143 -15.15 -9.73 9.43
CA THR A 143 -15.17 -11.00 8.69
C THR A 143 -14.98 -12.18 9.62
N GLN A 144 -14.03 -12.11 10.56
CA GLN A 144 -13.78 -13.18 11.53
C GLN A 144 -14.99 -13.41 12.45
N ARG A 145 -15.66 -12.34 12.91
CA ARG A 145 -16.90 -12.48 13.71
C ARG A 145 -18.03 -13.09 12.89
N MET A 146 -18.15 -12.73 11.62
CA MET A 146 -19.16 -13.30 10.71
C MET A 146 -18.91 -14.79 10.44
N LEU A 147 -17.67 -15.18 10.17
CA LEU A 147 -17.29 -16.57 9.91
C LEU A 147 -17.32 -17.44 11.18
N ALA A 148 -17.06 -16.86 12.35
CA ALA A 148 -17.15 -17.56 13.63
C ALA A 148 -18.59 -18.04 13.94
N MET A 149 -19.62 -17.36 13.41
CA MET A 149 -21.02 -17.77 13.57
C MET A 149 -21.38 -19.04 12.78
N TYR A 150 -20.55 -19.44 11.81
CA TYR A 150 -20.73 -20.67 11.03
C TYR A 150 -19.90 -21.86 11.56
N LYS A 151 -19.08 -21.65 12.60
CA LYS A 151 -18.37 -22.76 13.26
C LYS A 151 -19.35 -23.54 14.12
N LYS A 152 -19.48 -24.85 13.85
CA LYS A 152 -20.25 -25.78 14.67
C LYS A 152 -19.69 -25.75 16.10
N LYS A 153 -20.55 -25.51 17.08
CA LYS A 153 -20.23 -25.55 18.51
C LYS A 153 -19.67 -26.94 18.84
N SER A 154 -18.36 -27.03 19.11
CA SER A 154 -17.78 -28.13 19.89
C SER A 154 -17.76 -27.71 21.34
#